data_AF-A0A804JRX3-F1
#
_entry.id   AF-A0A804JRX3-F1
#
_cell.length_a   1.000
_cell.length_b   1.000
_cell.length_c   1.000
_cell.angle_alpha   90.00
_cell.angle_beta   90.00
_cell.angle_gamma   90.00
#
_symmetry.space_group_name_H-M   'P 1'
#
loop_
_entity.id
_entity.type
_entity.pdbx_description
1 polymer ?
#
loop_
_entity_poly.entity_id
_entity_poly.type
_entity_poly.pdbx_seq_one_letter_code
_entity_poly.pdbx_strand_id
1 'polypeptide(L)'
;MAHSAAACFLPLLFTALFLLSSCRFGSGIPTRYDGFYYSGGGGDWKDVIVVDAFLDPLCPDSRDAWPPLKQVVRLYSPRLAVIVHPFPLPYHNNAFLACRALHIANKLNASSTFPLLELFFKYQERYYNGPTKSMSRSAIIDDMAKLANGAVGNFSEFLLGFEDWKTDMAARTSFKYGCTRGVAGAPFFFVNGFLLPDAGSALDLETWISIIGPLVKNQREQWLCRYGPSI
;
A
#
# COMPACT_ATOMS: atom_id res chain seq x y z
N MET A 1 -43.73 7.12 53.84
CA MET A 1 -42.45 6.44 53.52
C MET A 1 -42.65 5.61 52.27
N ALA A 2 -42.07 6.03 51.14
CA ALA A 2 -41.74 5.23 49.94
C ALA A 2 -41.76 6.12 48.69
N HIS A 3 -40.74 6.96 48.50
CA HIS A 3 -40.45 7.47 47.17
C HIS A 3 -38.93 7.56 46.97
N SER A 4 -38.52 7.25 45.74
CA SER A 4 -37.22 7.52 45.15
C SER A 4 -36.11 6.49 45.35
N ALA A 5 -36.38 5.23 44.97
CA ALA A 5 -35.32 4.34 44.45
C ALA A 5 -35.20 4.38 42.91
N ALA A 6 -36.21 4.89 42.20
CA ALA A 6 -36.28 4.84 40.73
C ALA A 6 -35.38 5.89 40.02
N ALA A 7 -34.95 6.95 40.70
CA ALA A 7 -34.19 8.03 40.07
C ALA A 7 -32.69 7.74 39.88
N CYS A 8 -32.15 6.69 40.52
CA CYS A 8 -30.72 6.33 40.44
C CYS A 8 -30.39 5.24 39.39
N PHE A 9 -31.39 4.59 38.78
CA PHE A 9 -31.13 3.51 37.81
C PHE A 9 -30.97 4.00 36.37
N LEU A 10 -31.53 5.16 36.04
CA LEU A 10 -31.44 5.74 34.69
C LEU A 10 -30.01 6.15 34.26
N PRO A 11 -29.18 6.77 35.13
CA PRO A 11 -27.80 7.14 34.77
C PRO A 11 -26.89 5.91 34.60
N LEU A 12 -27.09 4.88 35.43
CA LEU A 12 -26.30 3.64 35.40
C LEU A 12 -26.55 2.84 34.12
N LEU A 13 -27.80 2.82 33.62
CA LEU A 13 -28.14 2.18 32.36
C LEU A 13 -27.50 2.91 31.15
N PHE A 14 -27.45 4.24 31.18
CA PHE A 14 -26.80 5.05 30.14
C PHE A 14 -25.28 4.85 30.11
N THR A 15 -24.62 4.75 31.28
CA THR A 15 -23.18 4.43 31.34
C THR A 15 -22.87 3.01 30.89
N ALA A 16 -23.74 2.03 31.17
CA ALA A 16 -23.57 0.65 30.71
C ALA A 16 -23.73 0.53 29.18
N LEU A 17 -24.68 1.25 28.58
CA LEU A 17 -24.84 1.32 27.12
C LEU A 17 -23.66 2.05 26.43
N PHE A 18 -23.09 3.07 27.06
CA PHE A 18 -21.89 3.75 26.53
C PHE A 18 -20.64 2.86 26.52
N LEU A 19 -20.49 1.96 27.50
CA LEU A 19 -19.37 1.02 27.55
C LEU A 19 -19.55 -0.19 26.59
N LEU A 20 -20.80 -0.59 26.34
CA LEU A 20 -21.12 -1.67 25.38
C LEU A 20 -21.07 -1.20 23.93
N SER A 21 -21.19 0.10 23.69
CA SER A 21 -20.84 0.73 22.41
C SER A 21 -19.33 0.98 22.34
N SER A 22 -18.55 -0.04 22.65
CA SER A 22 -17.19 -0.16 22.16
C SER A 22 -17.32 -0.22 20.64
N CYS A 23 -17.30 0.94 19.98
CA CYS A 23 -17.00 1.03 18.56
C CYS A 23 -15.80 0.10 18.36
N ARG A 24 -15.96 -0.93 17.53
CA ARG A 24 -14.84 -1.75 17.08
C ARG A 24 -13.95 -0.86 16.23
N PHE A 25 -13.22 0.03 16.89
CA PHE A 25 -12.29 0.97 16.32
C PHE A 25 -10.98 0.20 16.13
N GLY A 26 -11.02 -0.73 15.20
CA GLY A 26 -9.92 -1.61 14.89
C GLY A 26 -10.21 -2.24 13.55
N SER A 27 -9.55 -1.75 12.50
CA SER A 27 -9.23 -2.66 11.39
C SER A 27 -8.53 -3.84 12.05
N GLY A 28 -9.16 -5.00 12.04
CA GLY A 28 -8.57 -6.21 12.64
C GLY A 28 -7.16 -6.40 12.11
N ILE A 29 -6.27 -6.94 12.95
CA ILE A 29 -4.89 -7.24 12.55
C ILE A 29 -4.96 -8.06 11.25
N PRO A 30 -4.34 -7.60 10.15
CA PRO A 30 -4.41 -8.31 8.88
C PRO A 30 -3.85 -9.72 9.01
N THR A 31 -4.41 -10.68 8.26
CA THR A 31 -3.97 -12.08 8.28
C THR A 31 -2.62 -12.30 7.58
N ARG A 32 -2.08 -11.27 6.92
CA ARG A 32 -0.81 -11.28 6.20
C ARG A 32 -0.16 -9.90 6.27
N TYR A 33 1.14 -9.85 6.01
CA TYR A 33 1.85 -8.59 5.82
C TYR A 33 1.18 -7.76 4.71
N ASP A 34 1.09 -6.45 4.91
CA ASP A 34 0.42 -5.54 3.98
C ASP A 34 1.20 -5.40 2.66
N GLY A 35 0.54 -4.91 1.61
CA GLY A 35 1.18 -4.57 0.34
C GLY A 35 1.20 -5.68 -0.71
N PHE A 36 1.76 -5.34 -1.87
CA PHE A 36 1.84 -6.19 -3.05
C PHE A 36 3.29 -6.54 -3.36
N TYR A 37 3.57 -7.83 -3.47
CA TYR A 37 4.93 -8.34 -3.67
C TYR A 37 5.36 -8.21 -5.14
N TYR A 38 6.46 -7.52 -5.39
CA TYR A 38 7.15 -7.40 -6.68
C TYR A 38 8.55 -7.99 -6.57
N SER A 39 8.82 -9.07 -7.30
CA SER A 39 10.16 -9.67 -7.34
C SER A 39 10.55 -10.10 -8.75
N GLY A 40 11.86 -10.18 -8.99
CA GLY A 40 12.43 -10.75 -10.22
C GLY A 40 12.58 -12.28 -10.18
N GLY A 41 12.01 -12.96 -9.18
CA GLY A 41 12.17 -14.40 -8.92
C GLY A 41 11.49 -14.80 -7.60
N GLY A 42 10.88 -15.99 -7.58
CA GLY A 42 9.94 -16.45 -6.52
C GLY A 42 10.57 -16.92 -5.20
N GLY A 43 11.57 -16.20 -4.67
CA GLY A 43 12.12 -16.48 -3.34
C GLY A 43 11.19 -16.00 -2.20
N ASP A 44 11.28 -16.66 -1.04
CA ASP A 44 10.64 -16.19 0.20
C ASP A 44 11.24 -14.83 0.60
N TRP A 45 10.38 -13.86 0.91
CA TRP A 45 10.78 -12.51 1.30
C TRP A 45 11.66 -12.48 2.55
N LYS A 46 11.62 -13.55 3.36
CA LYS A 46 12.41 -13.67 4.59
C LYS A 46 13.92 -13.82 4.38
N ASP A 47 14.34 -14.28 3.20
CA ASP A 47 15.74 -14.57 2.90
C ASP A 47 16.35 -13.58 1.90
N VAL A 48 15.63 -12.51 1.57
CA VAL A 48 16.05 -11.49 0.60
C VAL A 48 16.05 -10.12 1.26
N ILE A 49 16.74 -9.18 0.63
CA ILE A 49 16.59 -7.78 0.99
C ILE A 49 15.20 -7.34 0.54
N VAL A 50 14.45 -6.72 1.43
CA VAL A 50 13.10 -6.24 1.16
C VAL A 50 13.08 -4.72 1.19
N VAL A 51 12.53 -4.14 0.12
CA VAL A 51 12.22 -2.71 0.05
C VAL A 51 10.72 -2.55 0.23
N ASP A 52 10.27 -1.96 1.35
CA ASP A 52 8.89 -1.51 1.48
C ASP A 52 8.77 -0.15 0.79
N ALA A 53 7.94 -0.06 -0.25
CA ALA A 53 7.70 1.14 -1.04
C ALA A 53 6.27 1.63 -0.85
N PHE A 54 6.10 2.74 -0.15
CA PHE A 54 4.80 3.40 0.03
C PHE A 54 4.55 4.34 -1.14
N LEU A 55 3.61 3.98 -2.02
CA LEU A 55 3.36 4.69 -3.27
C LEU A 55 1.91 5.18 -3.35
N ASP A 56 1.72 6.41 -3.82
CA ASP A 56 0.43 6.94 -4.25
C ASP A 56 0.33 6.82 -5.78
N PRO A 57 -0.64 6.10 -6.35
CA PRO A 57 -0.79 5.98 -7.81
C PRO A 57 -1.01 7.30 -8.55
N LEU A 58 -1.35 8.38 -7.83
CA LEU A 58 -1.57 9.71 -8.40
C LEU A 58 -0.43 10.70 -8.06
N CYS A 59 0.63 10.26 -7.38
CA CYS A 59 1.78 11.12 -7.09
C CYS A 59 2.84 11.04 -8.21
N PRO A 60 3.25 12.19 -8.79
CA PRO A 60 4.36 12.25 -9.75
C PRO A 60 5.66 11.62 -9.26
N ASP A 61 6.05 11.87 -8.01
CA ASP A 61 7.28 11.30 -7.46
C ASP A 61 7.17 9.79 -7.27
N SER A 62 5.96 9.28 -6.97
CA SER A 62 5.72 7.82 -6.93
C SER A 62 5.82 7.19 -8.32
N ARG A 63 5.31 7.86 -9.36
CA ARG A 63 5.52 7.46 -10.76
C ARG A 63 7.01 7.41 -11.09
N ASP A 64 7.74 8.46 -10.74
CA ASP A 64 9.15 8.61 -11.13
C ASP A 64 10.08 7.66 -10.35
N ALA A 65 9.68 7.25 -9.14
CA ALA A 65 10.38 6.22 -8.38
C ALA A 65 10.23 4.80 -8.94
N TRP A 66 9.17 4.52 -9.71
CA TRP A 66 8.85 3.15 -10.13
C TRP A 66 9.86 2.55 -11.13
N PRO A 67 10.30 3.25 -12.21
CA PRO A 67 11.30 2.72 -13.13
C PRO A 67 12.64 2.30 -12.48
N PRO A 68 13.31 3.14 -11.66
CA PRO A 68 14.58 2.75 -11.03
C PRO A 68 14.40 1.61 -10.01
N LEU A 69 13.30 1.58 -9.26
CA LEU A 69 12.95 0.44 -8.39
C LEU A 69 12.87 -0.87 -9.16
N LYS A 70 12.17 -0.88 -10.30
CA LYS A 70 12.10 -2.08 -11.16
C LYS A 70 13.47 -2.48 -11.69
N GLN A 71 14.32 -1.51 -12.04
CA GLN A 71 15.67 -1.77 -12.55
C GLN A 71 16.55 -2.41 -11.47
N VAL A 72 16.57 -1.87 -10.24
CA VAL A 72 17.38 -2.43 -9.15
C VAL A 72 16.90 -3.84 -8.75
N VAL A 73 15.60 -4.12 -8.77
CA VAL A 73 15.06 -5.49 -8.58
C VAL A 73 15.59 -6.45 -9.64
N ARG A 74 15.63 -6.04 -10.92
CA ARG A 74 16.21 -6.87 -11.98
C ARG A 74 17.71 -7.12 -11.78
N LEU A 75 18.47 -6.10 -11.36
CA LEU A 75 19.92 -6.21 -11.14
C LEU A 75 20.28 -7.15 -9.98
N TYR A 76 19.48 -7.16 -8.92
CA TYR A 76 19.79 -7.93 -7.70
C TYR A 76 18.93 -9.18 -7.51
N SER A 77 18.00 -9.49 -8.40
CA SER A 77 17.21 -10.73 -8.37
C SER A 77 18.13 -11.98 -8.30
N PRO A 78 17.79 -13.00 -7.49
CA PRO A 78 16.59 -13.13 -6.65
C PRO A 78 16.78 -12.58 -5.22
N ARG A 79 17.85 -11.81 -4.95
CA ARG A 79 18.23 -11.35 -3.60
C ARG A 79 17.55 -10.05 -3.15
N LEU A 80 16.72 -9.46 -4.01
CA LEU A 80 15.98 -8.24 -3.73
C LEU A 80 14.52 -8.41 -4.15
N ALA A 81 13.61 -7.99 -3.28
CA ALA A 81 12.19 -7.84 -3.57
C ALA A 81 11.69 -6.46 -3.10
N VAL A 82 10.59 -6.01 -3.70
CA VAL A 82 9.88 -4.80 -3.32
C VAL A 82 8.47 -5.19 -2.87
N ILE A 83 8.01 -4.63 -1.75
CA ILE A 83 6.61 -4.70 -1.34
C ILE A 83 6.01 -3.32 -1.54
N VAL A 84 5.04 -3.19 -2.43
CA VAL A 84 4.35 -1.92 -2.68
C VAL A 84 3.14 -1.78 -1.77
N HIS A 85 3.16 -0.76 -0.92
CA HIS A 85 2.06 -0.38 -0.04
C HIS A 85 1.33 0.84 -0.61
N PRO A 86 0.06 0.71 -1.03
CA PRO A 86 -0.71 1.87 -1.49
C PRO A 86 -0.90 2.87 -0.35
N PHE A 87 -0.45 4.10 -0.55
CA PHE A 87 -0.53 5.16 0.46
C PHE A 87 -1.14 6.43 -0.12
N PRO A 88 -2.44 6.68 0.08
CA PRO A 88 -3.10 7.83 -0.52
C PRO A 88 -2.72 9.14 0.17
N LEU A 89 -2.17 10.11 -0.58
CA LEU A 89 -1.86 11.42 -0.03
C LEU A 89 -3.14 12.23 0.19
N PRO A 90 -3.29 12.91 1.34
CA PRO A 90 -4.55 13.57 1.72
C PRO A 90 -4.91 14.78 0.84
N TYR A 91 -3.93 15.34 0.13
CA TYR A 91 -4.11 16.46 -0.81
C TYR A 91 -4.34 16.02 -2.26
N HIS A 92 -4.41 14.70 -2.53
CA HIS A 92 -4.83 14.15 -3.81
C HIS A 92 -6.25 13.60 -3.68
N ASN A 93 -7.24 14.33 -4.24
CA ASN A 93 -8.67 14.07 -4.01
C ASN A 93 -9.11 12.64 -4.36
N ASN A 94 -8.42 12.01 -5.32
CA ASN A 94 -8.76 10.69 -5.84
C ASN A 94 -7.77 9.60 -5.43
N ALA A 95 -6.77 9.90 -4.58
CA ALA A 95 -5.73 8.93 -4.24
C ALA A 95 -6.29 7.70 -3.54
N PHE A 96 -7.22 7.87 -2.60
CA PHE A 96 -7.85 6.71 -1.93
C PHE A 96 -8.60 5.80 -2.92
N LEU A 97 -9.24 6.37 -3.94
CA LEU A 97 -9.90 5.58 -5.00
C LEU A 97 -8.88 4.80 -5.82
N ALA A 98 -7.76 5.43 -6.20
CA ALA A 98 -6.70 4.79 -6.96
C ALA A 98 -5.96 3.70 -6.14
N CYS A 99 -5.71 3.93 -4.85
CA CYS A 99 -5.17 2.90 -3.95
C CYS A 99 -6.13 1.71 -3.81
N ARG A 100 -7.43 1.98 -3.61
CA ARG A 100 -8.46 0.93 -3.56
C ARG A 100 -8.56 0.15 -4.88
N ALA A 101 -8.43 0.83 -6.01
CA ALA A 101 -8.41 0.22 -7.33
C ALA A 101 -7.33 -0.86 -7.46
N LEU A 102 -6.14 -0.66 -6.86
CA LEU A 102 -5.09 -1.68 -6.83
C LEU A 102 -5.49 -2.92 -6.01
N HIS A 103 -6.17 -2.74 -4.87
CA HIS A 103 -6.68 -3.88 -4.09
C HIS A 103 -7.77 -4.65 -4.84
N ILE A 104 -8.63 -3.95 -5.59
CA ILE A 104 -9.64 -4.57 -6.47
C ILE A 104 -8.94 -5.40 -7.54
N ALA A 105 -7.99 -4.82 -8.28
CA ALA A 105 -7.19 -5.52 -9.27
C ALA A 105 -6.52 -6.77 -8.67
N ASN A 106 -5.83 -6.62 -7.54
CA ASN A 106 -5.16 -7.72 -6.87
C ASN A 106 -6.13 -8.84 -6.45
N LYS A 107 -7.33 -8.49 -5.98
CA LYS A 107 -8.35 -9.46 -5.58
C LYS A 107 -8.88 -10.26 -6.77
N LEU A 108 -9.07 -9.61 -7.92
CA LEU A 108 -9.55 -10.27 -9.14
C LEU A 108 -8.45 -11.11 -9.80
N ASN A 109 -7.25 -10.54 -9.89
CA ASN A 109 -6.06 -11.19 -10.43
C ASN A 109 -4.80 -10.48 -9.90
N ALA A 110 -4.04 -11.13 -9.02
CA ALA A 110 -2.83 -10.57 -8.44
C ALA A 110 -1.83 -10.02 -9.49
N SER A 111 -1.73 -10.67 -10.65
CA SER A 111 -0.86 -10.26 -11.76
C SER A 111 -1.26 -8.93 -12.41
N SER A 112 -2.48 -8.45 -12.19
CA SER A 112 -2.98 -7.18 -12.76
C SER A 112 -2.64 -5.94 -11.92
N THR A 113 -2.12 -6.12 -10.71
CA THR A 113 -1.84 -5.02 -9.77
C THR A 113 -0.81 -4.02 -10.31
N PHE A 114 0.38 -4.51 -10.71
CA PHE A 114 1.43 -3.64 -11.25
C PHE A 114 1.11 -3.09 -12.65
N PRO A 115 0.52 -3.86 -13.57
CA PRO A 115 -0.03 -3.29 -14.80
C PRO A 115 -1.02 -2.15 -14.55
N LEU A 116 -1.91 -2.26 -13.56
CA LEU A 116 -2.84 -1.19 -13.21
C LEU A 116 -2.11 0.01 -12.58
N LEU A 117 -1.15 -0.22 -11.67
CA LEU A 117 -0.32 0.84 -11.12
C LEU A 117 0.38 1.64 -12.22
N GLU A 118 0.94 0.95 -13.22
CA GLU A 118 1.59 1.57 -14.37
C GLU A 118 0.63 2.35 -15.28
N LEU A 119 -0.62 1.87 -15.43
CA LEU A 119 -1.66 2.64 -16.11
C LEU A 119 -2.03 3.91 -15.35
N PHE A 120 -2.16 3.85 -14.02
CA PHE A 120 -2.37 5.05 -13.21
C PHE A 120 -1.22 6.03 -13.40
N PHE A 121 0.02 5.59 -13.23
CA PHE A 121 1.20 6.42 -13.45
C PHE A 121 1.26 7.04 -14.86
N LYS A 122 0.89 6.29 -15.89
CA LYS A 122 0.84 6.80 -17.27
C LYS A 122 -0.22 7.86 -17.49
N TYR A 123 -1.37 7.76 -16.81
CA TYR A 123 -2.53 8.63 -17.03
C TYR A 123 -2.95 9.45 -15.80
N GLN A 124 -2.07 9.58 -14.81
CA GLN A 124 -2.37 10.14 -13.48
C GLN A 124 -2.96 11.55 -13.54
N GLU A 125 -2.52 12.35 -14.53
CA GLU A 125 -3.00 13.73 -14.74
C GLU A 125 -4.52 13.80 -14.91
N ARG A 126 -5.14 12.77 -15.49
CA ARG A 126 -6.61 12.68 -15.63
C ARG A 126 -7.34 12.72 -14.29
N TYR A 127 -6.70 12.24 -13.23
CA TYR A 127 -7.29 12.08 -11.90
C TYR A 127 -6.79 13.13 -10.90
N TYR A 128 -6.01 14.13 -11.34
CA TYR A 128 -5.61 15.24 -10.49
C TYR A 128 -6.80 16.10 -10.07
N ASN A 129 -6.58 16.89 -9.01
CA ASN A 129 -7.61 17.74 -8.41
C ASN A 129 -8.23 18.70 -9.43
N GLY A 130 -7.42 19.27 -10.34
CA GLY A 130 -7.88 20.22 -11.36
C GLY A 130 -8.87 19.59 -12.34
N PRO A 131 -8.46 18.57 -13.13
CA PRO A 131 -9.32 17.91 -14.12
C PRO A 131 -10.59 17.29 -13.52
N THR A 132 -10.52 16.79 -12.28
CA THR A 132 -11.66 16.12 -11.63
C THR A 132 -12.53 17.03 -10.77
N LYS A 133 -12.22 18.33 -10.66
CA LYS A 133 -12.88 19.27 -9.73
C LYS A 133 -14.41 19.33 -9.82
N SER A 134 -14.96 19.11 -11.02
CA SER A 134 -16.40 19.18 -11.30
C SER A 134 -17.03 17.81 -11.56
N MET A 135 -16.26 16.72 -11.44
CA MET A 135 -16.74 15.37 -11.70
C MET A 135 -17.40 14.80 -10.45
N SER A 136 -18.47 14.01 -10.62
CA SER A 136 -18.99 13.21 -9.52
C SER A 136 -18.03 12.08 -9.18
N ARG A 137 -18.08 11.60 -7.94
CA ARG A 137 -17.32 10.43 -7.51
C ARG A 137 -17.63 9.19 -8.37
N SER A 138 -18.90 8.99 -8.74
CA SER A 138 -19.31 7.89 -9.62
C SER A 138 -18.68 7.98 -11.01
N ALA A 139 -18.64 9.17 -11.62
CA ALA A 139 -18.01 9.36 -12.92
C ALA A 139 -16.50 9.06 -12.90
N ILE A 140 -15.82 9.43 -11.80
CA ILE A 140 -14.40 9.13 -11.60
C ILE A 140 -14.19 7.62 -11.45
N ILE A 141 -15.04 6.93 -10.67
CA ILE A 141 -14.97 5.47 -10.51
C ILE A 141 -15.20 4.76 -11.85
N ASP A 142 -16.21 5.17 -12.62
CA ASP A 142 -16.48 4.61 -13.95
C ASP A 142 -15.28 4.79 -14.90
N ASP A 143 -14.63 5.97 -14.89
CA ASP A 143 -13.46 6.22 -15.71
C ASP A 143 -12.23 5.39 -15.26
N MET A 144 -12.00 5.28 -13.95
CA MET A 144 -10.97 4.39 -13.40
C MET A 144 -11.22 2.92 -13.77
N ALA A 145 -12.47 2.47 -13.77
CA ALA A 145 -12.83 1.11 -14.19
C ALA A 145 -12.57 0.89 -15.69
N LYS A 146 -12.86 1.89 -16.55
CA LYS A 146 -12.52 1.84 -17.98
C LYS A 146 -11.02 1.76 -18.20
N LEU A 147 -10.24 2.53 -17.46
CA LEU A 147 -8.78 2.46 -17.50
C LEU A 147 -8.30 1.07 -17.05
N ALA A 148 -8.82 0.58 -15.92
CA ALA A 148 -8.41 -0.69 -15.34
C ALA A 148 -8.74 -1.91 -16.20
N ASN A 149 -9.73 -1.82 -17.07
CA ASN A 149 -10.05 -2.87 -18.03
C ASN A 149 -8.84 -3.25 -18.91
N GLY A 150 -7.92 -2.31 -19.20
CA GLY A 150 -6.69 -2.60 -19.94
C GLY A 150 -5.67 -3.47 -19.19
N ALA A 151 -5.76 -3.56 -17.86
CA ALA A 151 -4.89 -4.39 -17.02
C ALA A 151 -5.59 -5.64 -16.48
N VAL A 152 -6.87 -5.52 -16.12
CA VAL A 152 -7.65 -6.57 -15.44
C VAL A 152 -8.44 -7.43 -16.44
N GLY A 153 -8.89 -6.85 -17.56
CA GLY A 153 -9.71 -7.53 -18.57
C GLY A 153 -11.16 -7.81 -18.15
N ASN A 154 -11.62 -7.28 -17.01
CA ASN A 154 -12.98 -7.47 -16.53
C ASN A 154 -13.53 -6.19 -15.88
N PHE A 155 -14.13 -5.33 -16.70
CA PHE A 155 -14.72 -4.05 -16.28
C PHE A 155 -15.81 -4.22 -15.20
N SER A 156 -16.77 -5.13 -15.38
CA SER A 156 -17.94 -5.25 -14.51
C SER A 156 -17.56 -5.69 -13.09
N GLU A 157 -16.73 -6.73 -12.96
CA GLU A 157 -16.25 -7.20 -11.65
C GLU A 157 -15.37 -6.15 -10.96
N PHE A 158 -14.58 -5.41 -11.74
CA PHE A 158 -13.78 -4.32 -11.20
C PHE A 158 -14.65 -3.20 -10.63
N LEU A 159 -15.71 -2.81 -11.33
CA LEU A 159 -16.66 -1.81 -10.87
C LEU A 159 -17.36 -2.25 -9.58
N LEU A 160 -17.86 -3.49 -9.52
CA LEU A 160 -18.44 -4.09 -8.31
C LEU A 160 -17.44 -4.13 -7.14
N GLY A 161 -16.14 -4.22 -7.44
CA GLY A 161 -15.07 -4.09 -6.46
C GLY A 161 -15.11 -2.79 -5.65
N PHE A 162 -15.65 -1.69 -6.21
CA PHE A 162 -15.86 -0.43 -5.49
C PHE A 162 -17.11 -0.42 -4.58
N GLU A 163 -17.98 -1.42 -4.70
CA GLU A 163 -19.12 -1.61 -3.80
C GLU A 163 -18.79 -2.58 -2.66
N ASP A 164 -17.76 -3.43 -2.83
CA ASP A 164 -17.32 -4.38 -1.81
C ASP A 164 -16.58 -3.71 -0.63
N TRP A 165 -17.15 -3.83 0.57
CA TRP A 165 -16.55 -3.32 1.81
C TRP A 165 -15.15 -3.90 2.10
N LYS A 166 -14.85 -5.12 1.63
CA LYS A 166 -13.54 -5.75 1.87
C LYS A 166 -12.40 -5.01 1.16
N THR A 167 -12.64 -4.48 -0.03
CA THR A 167 -11.61 -3.72 -0.78
C THR A 167 -11.41 -2.33 -0.18
N ASP A 168 -12.49 -1.71 0.33
CA ASP A 168 -12.41 -0.47 1.10
C ASP A 168 -11.58 -0.66 2.39
N MET A 169 -11.86 -1.74 3.13
CA MET A 169 -11.10 -2.09 4.32
C MET A 169 -9.65 -2.44 4.04
N ALA A 170 -9.34 -3.08 2.92
CA ALA A 170 -7.96 -3.35 2.50
C ALA A 170 -7.20 -2.03 2.27
N ALA A 171 -7.77 -1.09 1.51
CA ALA A 171 -7.15 0.22 1.28
C ALA A 171 -6.94 1.03 2.57
N ARG A 172 -7.93 1.01 3.48
CA ARG A 172 -7.79 1.63 4.81
C ARG A 172 -6.70 0.97 5.65
N THR A 173 -6.55 -0.34 5.52
CA THR A 173 -5.53 -1.11 6.24
C THR A 173 -4.14 -0.73 5.77
N SER A 174 -3.91 -0.63 4.46
CA SER A 174 -2.60 -0.19 3.92
C SER A 174 -2.26 1.25 4.33
N PHE A 175 -3.24 2.16 4.29
CA PHE A 175 -3.04 3.52 4.80
C PHE A 175 -2.65 3.53 6.28
N LYS A 176 -3.39 2.81 7.14
CA LYS A 176 -3.07 2.72 8.58
C LYS A 176 -1.73 2.07 8.83
N TYR A 177 -1.37 1.04 8.05
CA TYR A 177 -0.06 0.42 8.12
C TYR A 177 1.04 1.43 7.81
N GLY A 178 0.91 2.25 6.76
CA GLY A 178 1.84 3.37 6.53
C GLY A 178 1.93 4.32 7.74
N CYS A 179 0.79 4.69 8.33
CA CYS A 179 0.78 5.56 9.52
C CYS A 179 1.53 4.95 10.71
N THR A 180 1.39 3.65 10.99
CA THR A 180 2.13 3.01 12.10
C THR A 180 3.63 2.93 11.86
N ARG A 181 4.07 3.08 10.60
CA ARG A 181 5.48 3.14 10.20
C ARG A 181 6.02 4.58 10.13
N GLY A 182 5.20 5.60 10.42
CA GLY A 182 5.61 7.00 10.36
C GLY A 182 5.65 7.58 8.95
N VAL A 183 4.99 6.93 7.98
CA VAL A 183 4.91 7.43 6.60
C VAL A 183 4.10 8.72 6.57
N ALA A 184 4.71 9.77 6.05
CA ALA A 184 4.13 11.12 5.98
C ALA A 184 4.08 11.69 4.54
N GLY A 185 4.51 10.90 3.56
CA GLY A 185 4.57 11.30 2.15
C GLY A 185 4.65 10.08 1.24
N ALA A 186 4.65 10.31 -0.07
CA ALA A 186 4.85 9.27 -1.08
C ALA A 186 5.70 9.85 -2.23
N PRO A 187 6.76 9.16 -2.67
CA PRO A 187 7.17 7.84 -2.20
C PRO A 187 7.81 7.88 -0.81
N PHE A 188 7.78 6.76 -0.11
CA PHE A 188 8.47 6.56 1.18
C PHE A 188 9.06 5.15 1.20
N PHE A 189 10.32 5.00 1.62
CA PHE A 189 11.04 3.74 1.49
C PHE A 189 11.61 3.23 2.80
N PHE A 190 11.48 1.92 3.00
CA PHE A 190 12.23 1.20 4.02
C PHE A 190 13.05 0.10 3.35
N VAL A 191 14.23 -0.17 3.89
CA VAL A 191 15.05 -1.33 3.52
C VAL A 191 15.19 -2.22 4.74
N ASN A 192 14.71 -3.46 4.65
CA ASN A 192 14.67 -4.41 5.77
C ASN A 192 14.06 -3.82 7.04
N GLY A 193 13.00 -3.01 6.89
CA GLY A 193 12.30 -2.35 7.99
C GLY A 193 12.96 -1.08 8.54
N PHE A 194 14.10 -0.64 8.01
CA PHE A 194 14.75 0.62 8.36
C PHE A 194 14.41 1.72 7.35
N LEU A 195 13.99 2.88 7.86
CA LEU A 195 13.62 4.03 7.05
C LEU A 195 14.84 4.57 6.29
N LEU A 196 14.69 4.79 4.98
CA LEU A 196 15.68 5.53 4.20
C LEU A 196 15.53 7.05 4.41
N PRO A 197 16.64 7.82 4.37
CA PRO A 197 16.57 9.28 4.29
C PRO A 197 15.86 9.71 2.98
N ASP A 198 15.41 10.95 2.92
CA ASP A 198 14.78 11.55 1.72
C ASP A 198 13.37 11.04 1.39
N ALA A 199 12.55 10.94 2.42
CA ALA A 199 11.10 10.78 2.30
C ALA A 199 10.47 11.79 1.33
N GLY A 200 9.62 11.30 0.42
CA GLY A 200 8.83 12.12 -0.49
C GLY A 200 9.48 12.42 -1.84
N SER A 201 10.65 11.85 -2.16
CA SER A 201 11.31 12.01 -3.46
C SER A 201 11.65 10.69 -4.13
N ALA A 202 11.62 10.66 -5.47
CA ALA A 202 12.10 9.52 -6.22
C ALA A 202 13.62 9.37 -6.07
N LEU A 203 14.09 8.14 -5.87
CA LEU A 203 15.51 7.79 -5.87
C LEU A 203 15.91 7.25 -7.25
N ASP A 204 17.02 7.72 -7.79
CA ASP A 204 17.56 7.22 -9.06
C ASP A 204 18.22 5.84 -8.91
N LEU A 205 18.58 5.24 -10.06
CA LEU A 205 19.17 3.90 -10.07
C LEU A 205 20.52 3.85 -9.34
N GLU A 206 21.37 4.86 -9.50
CA GLU A 206 22.70 4.89 -8.89
C GLU A 206 22.60 4.91 -7.35
N THR A 207 21.68 5.71 -6.83
CA THR A 207 21.35 5.77 -5.40
C THR A 207 20.86 4.41 -4.91
N TRP A 208 19.94 3.77 -5.62
CA TRP A 208 19.48 2.41 -5.29
C TRP A 208 20.61 1.38 -5.28
N ILE A 209 21.50 1.41 -6.27
CA ILE A 209 22.68 0.53 -6.33
C ILE A 209 23.59 0.78 -5.12
N SER A 210 23.80 2.03 -4.74
CA SER A 210 24.64 2.38 -3.58
C SER A 210 24.08 1.86 -2.25
N ILE A 211 22.75 1.82 -2.11
CA ILE A 211 22.06 1.33 -0.91
C ILE A 211 22.04 -0.20 -0.87
N ILE A 212 21.66 -0.85 -1.98
CA ILE A 212 21.43 -2.30 -2.02
C ILE A 212 22.73 -3.09 -2.21
N GLY A 213 23.67 -2.59 -3.02
CA GLY A 213 24.91 -3.28 -3.37
C GLY A 213 25.72 -3.79 -2.16
N PRO A 214 26.00 -2.94 -1.15
CA PRO A 214 26.70 -3.36 0.06
C PRO A 214 25.95 -4.44 0.86
N LEU A 215 24.62 -4.34 0.98
CA LEU A 215 23.79 -5.30 1.71
C LEU A 215 23.87 -6.69 1.08
N VAL A 216 23.81 -6.74 -0.25
CA VAL A 216 23.90 -7.97 -1.03
C VAL A 216 25.27 -8.65 -0.87
N LYS A 217 26.35 -7.86 -0.83
CA LYS A 217 27.71 -8.37 -0.60
C LYS A 217 27.84 -8.95 0.81
N ASN A 218 27.39 -8.22 1.83
CA ASN A 218 27.44 -8.65 3.22
C ASN A 218 26.63 -9.93 3.46
N GLN A 219 25.45 -10.05 2.85
CA GLN A 219 24.63 -11.26 2.96
C GLN A 219 25.38 -12.50 2.42
N ARG A 220 26.13 -12.35 1.31
CA ARG A 220 26.95 -13.43 0.74
C ARG A 220 28.11 -13.82 1.67
N GLU A 221 28.80 -12.84 2.23
CA GLU A 221 29.91 -13.07 3.16
C GLU A 221 29.45 -13.75 4.45
N GLN A 222 28.31 -13.32 5.01
CA GLN A 222 27.70 -13.95 6.19
C GLN A 222 27.30 -15.40 5.93
N TRP A 223 26.72 -15.69 4.75
CA TRP A 223 26.39 -17.06 4.36
C TRP A 223 27.65 -17.93 4.26
N LEU A 224 28.71 -17.44 3.62
CA LEU A 224 29.99 -18.15 3.50
C LEU A 224 30.64 -18.39 4.87
N CYS A 225 30.56 -17.43 5.79
CA CYS A 225 31.08 -17.60 7.16
C CYS A 225 30.31 -18.64 7.96
N ARG A 226 28.99 -18.73 7.78
CA ARG A 226 28.13 -19.64 8.57
C ARG A 226 28.03 -21.06 7.99
N TYR A 227 28.05 -21.18 6.67
CA TYR A 227 27.73 -22.42 5.96
C TYR A 227 28.74 -22.79 4.87
N GLY A 228 29.78 -21.98 4.67
CA GLY A 228 30.85 -22.31 3.73
C GLY A 228 31.63 -23.55 4.18
N PRO A 229 32.29 -24.25 3.25
CA PRO A 229 33.14 -25.37 3.60
C PRO A 229 34.23 -24.90 4.57
N SER A 230 34.31 -25.54 5.73
CA SER A 230 35.43 -25.37 6.66
C SER A 230 36.70 -25.87 5.97
N ILE A 231 37.66 -24.95 5.81
CA ILE A 231 38.98 -25.19 5.21
C ILE A 231 39.84 -26.04 6.15
#